data_AF-A0A7V5FU34-F1
#
_entry.id   AF-A0A7V5FU34-F1
#
_cell.length_a   1.000
_cell.length_b   1.000
_cell.length_c   1.000
_cell.angle_alpha   90.00
_cell.angle_beta   90.00
_cell.angle_gamma   90.00
#
_symmetry.space_group_name_H-M   'P 1'
#
loop_
_entity.id
_entity.type
_entity.pdbx_description
1 polymer ?
#
loop_
_entity_poly.entity_id
_entity_poly.type
_entity_poly.pdbx_seq_one_letter_code
_entity_poly.pdbx_strand_id
1 'polypeptide(L)'
;MGSTLALCRTPFQAVLLKQVLKKECAGSYDLVYLTQNDSPEDRHYFSELSNDASRSQYLYLDRYRFDVLNHLVAFLKIEPGIRSRCYSQVLVSSIDHLGFRRLAWRQRDAEIVSFDDGTGHINQEARYFLADAEGRGRLYEVAFHVPSRIDFVKKIVRHYSIYPGYEHLMPSRILRYVELFDTYPDCTSFGGEVSFFIGQPFTEAYDNGYGKALASFVQQKKIDYYVQHPRETTLINRNIKLLDKLECIAEEAIIRAAQGKKP
;
A
#
# COMPACT_ATOMS: atom_id res chain seq x y z
N MET A 1 -22.01 -11.52 -14.26
CA MET A 1 -21.14 -10.91 -13.24
C MET A 1 -19.76 -10.75 -13.85
N GLY A 2 -19.17 -9.56 -13.79
CA GLY A 2 -17.85 -9.29 -14.37
C GLY A 2 -16.71 -9.89 -13.54
N SER A 3 -15.58 -10.21 -14.18
CA SER A 3 -14.36 -10.69 -13.51
C SER A 3 -13.46 -9.53 -13.11
N THR A 4 -12.98 -9.52 -11.87
CA THR A 4 -12.09 -8.46 -11.33
C THR A 4 -10.67 -8.97 -11.15
N LEU A 5 -9.67 -8.15 -11.48
CA LEU A 5 -8.27 -8.38 -11.13
C LEU A 5 -7.87 -7.40 -10.02
N ALA A 6 -7.39 -7.91 -8.90
CA ALA A 6 -6.94 -7.11 -7.77
C ALA A 6 -5.41 -7.16 -7.63
N LEU A 7 -4.79 -5.99 -7.57
CA LEU A 7 -3.33 -5.82 -7.58
C LEU A 7 -2.89 -4.97 -6.38
N CYS A 8 -2.12 -5.57 -5.46
CA CYS A 8 -1.55 -4.88 -4.29
C CYS A 8 -0.14 -5.37 -3.97
N ARG A 9 0.59 -4.62 -3.14
CA ARG A 9 2.02 -4.84 -2.86
C ARG A 9 2.42 -4.73 -1.40
N THR A 10 1.55 -4.22 -0.54
CA THR A 10 1.85 -3.97 0.87
C THR A 10 0.65 -4.33 1.74
N PRO A 11 0.89 -4.61 3.05
CA PRO A 11 -0.17 -4.86 4.02
C PRO A 11 -1.24 -3.77 4.04
N PHE A 12 -0.81 -2.50 4.08
CA PHE A 12 -1.71 -1.33 4.03
C PHE A 12 -2.60 -1.35 2.77
N GLN A 13 -2.01 -1.61 1.60
CA GLN A 13 -2.75 -1.68 0.35
C GLN A 13 -3.75 -2.84 0.35
N ALA A 14 -3.43 -3.95 0.99
CA ALA A 14 -4.35 -5.08 1.12
C ALA A 14 -5.54 -4.75 2.03
N VAL A 15 -5.33 -4.05 3.14
CA VAL A 15 -6.41 -3.56 4.00
C VAL A 15 -7.34 -2.62 3.22
N LEU A 16 -6.78 -1.64 2.50
CA LEU A 16 -7.56 -0.72 1.69
C LEU A 16 -8.28 -1.44 0.54
N LEU A 17 -7.62 -2.38 -0.12
CA LEU A 17 -8.19 -3.18 -1.20
C LEU A 17 -9.45 -3.93 -0.75
N LYS A 18 -9.52 -4.47 0.48
CA LYS A 18 -10.75 -5.09 1.01
C LYS A 18 -11.92 -4.12 0.99
N GLN A 19 -11.68 -2.87 1.41
CA GLN A 19 -12.72 -1.85 1.42
C GLN A 19 -13.14 -1.46 0.00
N VAL A 20 -12.18 -1.35 -0.92
CA VAL A 20 -12.46 -1.08 -2.33
C VAL A 20 -13.25 -2.22 -2.97
N LEU A 21 -12.90 -3.48 -2.73
CA LEU A 21 -13.64 -4.66 -3.22
C LEU A 21 -15.10 -4.62 -2.78
N LYS A 22 -15.37 -4.26 -1.51
CA LYS A 22 -16.73 -4.07 -0.99
C LYS A 22 -17.47 -2.94 -1.71
N LYS A 23 -16.83 -1.77 -1.88
CA LYS A 23 -17.43 -0.59 -2.55
C LYS A 23 -17.71 -0.83 -4.03
N GLU A 24 -16.89 -1.64 -4.69
CA GLU A 24 -17.04 -2.04 -6.08
C GLU A 24 -18.02 -3.21 -6.27
N CYS A 25 -18.53 -3.79 -5.18
CA CYS A 25 -19.36 -4.99 -5.21
C CYS A 25 -18.72 -6.13 -6.02
N ALA A 26 -17.39 -6.26 -5.92
CA ALA A 26 -16.62 -7.24 -6.68
C ALA A 26 -16.84 -8.65 -6.13
N GLY A 27 -17.81 -9.39 -6.70
CA GLY A 27 -18.21 -10.71 -6.21
C GLY A 27 -17.21 -11.85 -6.45
N SER A 28 -16.35 -11.75 -7.48
CA SER A 28 -15.28 -12.72 -7.78
C SER A 28 -14.09 -11.99 -8.35
N TYR A 29 -12.91 -12.23 -7.77
CA TYR A 29 -11.66 -11.61 -8.20
C TYR A 29 -10.49 -12.59 -8.23
N ASP A 30 -9.55 -12.33 -9.13
CA ASP A 30 -8.22 -12.93 -9.10
C ASP A 30 -7.26 -11.92 -8.44
N LEU A 31 -6.37 -12.40 -7.57
CA LEU A 31 -5.46 -11.59 -6.75
C LEU A 31 -4.00 -11.80 -7.16
N VAL A 32 -3.26 -10.70 -7.33
CA VAL A 32 -1.80 -10.71 -7.35
C VAL A 32 -1.29 -9.80 -6.24
N TYR A 33 -0.60 -10.40 -5.28
CA TYR A 33 0.10 -9.71 -4.20
C TYR A 33 1.60 -9.76 -4.47
N LEU A 34 2.23 -8.61 -4.74
CA LEU A 34 3.65 -8.52 -5.11
C LEU A 34 4.44 -7.70 -4.09
N THR A 35 5.24 -8.37 -3.27
CA THR A 35 6.00 -7.71 -2.18
C THR A 35 7.52 -7.84 -2.35
N GLN A 36 8.23 -6.94 -1.67
CA GLN A 36 9.68 -6.90 -1.57
C GLN A 36 10.17 -7.07 -0.12
N ASN A 37 9.27 -7.33 0.83
CA ASN A 37 9.60 -7.44 2.26
C ASN A 37 9.40 -8.85 2.82
N ASP A 38 8.38 -9.57 2.32
CA ASP A 38 7.99 -10.92 2.78
C ASP A 38 7.84 -11.07 4.30
N SER A 39 7.14 -10.10 4.91
CA SER A 39 6.90 -10.09 6.35
C SER A 39 5.75 -11.01 6.78
N PRO A 40 5.65 -11.36 8.08
CA PRO A 40 4.46 -11.99 8.62
C PRO A 40 3.17 -11.20 8.29
N GLU A 41 3.24 -9.87 8.32
CA GLU A 41 2.13 -9.00 7.93
C GLU A 41 1.74 -9.18 6.45
N ASP A 42 2.73 -9.24 5.54
CA ASP A 42 2.44 -9.50 4.12
C ASP A 42 1.71 -10.84 3.93
N ARG A 43 2.17 -11.89 4.61
CA ARG A 43 1.60 -13.24 4.52
C ARG A 43 0.20 -13.29 5.13
N HIS A 44 -0.01 -12.62 6.25
CA HIS A 44 -1.30 -12.50 6.92
C HIS A 44 -2.36 -11.89 6.00
N TYR A 45 -2.12 -10.69 5.47
CA TYR A 45 -3.11 -10.01 4.63
C TYR A 45 -3.27 -10.66 3.26
N PHE A 46 -2.22 -11.27 2.70
CA PHE A 46 -2.38 -12.11 1.51
C PHE A 46 -3.30 -13.28 1.78
N SER A 47 -3.09 -14.01 2.88
CA SER A 47 -3.92 -15.17 3.23
C SER A 47 -5.38 -14.77 3.38
N GLU A 48 -5.64 -13.65 4.05
CA GLU A 48 -7.01 -13.17 4.25
C GLU A 48 -7.68 -12.80 2.92
N LEU A 49 -7.01 -12.03 2.05
CA LEU A 49 -7.54 -11.71 0.72
C LEU A 49 -7.66 -12.93 -0.19
N SER A 50 -6.86 -13.97 0.02
CA SER A 50 -6.88 -15.17 -0.83
C SER A 50 -8.08 -16.06 -0.55
N ASN A 51 -8.63 -16.02 0.66
CA ASN A 51 -9.77 -16.84 1.06
C ASN A 51 -11.02 -16.59 0.19
N ASP A 52 -11.23 -15.35 -0.23
CA ASP A 52 -12.36 -14.94 -1.08
C ASP A 52 -11.99 -14.81 -2.57
N ALA A 53 -10.72 -15.04 -2.92
CA ALA A 53 -10.23 -14.95 -4.28
C ALA A 53 -10.51 -16.24 -5.08
N SER A 54 -10.86 -16.08 -6.36
CA SER A 54 -11.00 -17.21 -7.29
C SER A 54 -9.65 -17.82 -7.67
N ARG A 55 -8.63 -16.97 -7.79
CA ARG A 55 -7.21 -17.34 -7.89
C ARG A 55 -6.41 -16.32 -7.14
N SER A 56 -5.35 -16.73 -6.48
CA SER A 56 -4.48 -15.85 -5.71
C SER A 56 -3.03 -16.22 -5.90
N GLN A 57 -2.19 -15.23 -6.15
CA GLN A 57 -0.75 -15.43 -6.28
C GLN A 57 0.02 -14.46 -5.39
N TYR A 58 0.84 -15.02 -4.50
CA TYR A 58 1.83 -14.27 -3.73
C TYR A 58 3.18 -14.34 -4.45
N LEU A 59 3.74 -13.18 -4.77
CA LEU A 59 5.04 -13.04 -5.41
C LEU A 59 5.95 -12.22 -4.52
N TYR A 60 6.99 -12.87 -4.01
CA TYR A 60 8.11 -12.20 -3.36
C TYR A 60 9.25 -12.03 -4.36
N LEU A 61 9.80 -10.82 -4.43
CA LEU A 61 11.02 -10.51 -5.15
C LEU A 61 11.93 -9.64 -4.29
N ASP A 62 13.18 -10.07 -4.13
CA ASP A 62 14.19 -9.27 -3.44
C ASP A 62 14.36 -7.88 -4.10
N ARG A 63 14.75 -6.88 -3.31
CA ARG A 63 15.13 -5.57 -3.84
C ARG A 63 16.45 -5.68 -4.58
N TYR A 64 16.43 -5.50 -5.90
CA TYR A 64 17.66 -5.42 -6.70
C TYR A 64 18.09 -3.96 -6.88
N ARG A 65 19.40 -3.75 -7.06
CA ARG A 65 20.01 -2.43 -7.36
C ARG A 65 19.43 -1.75 -8.62
N PHE A 66 18.85 -2.54 -9.54
CA PHE A 66 18.15 -2.07 -10.74
C PHE A 66 16.71 -2.61 -10.77
N ASP A 67 15.79 -1.89 -10.13
CA ASP A 67 14.39 -2.32 -9.88
C ASP A 67 13.57 -2.57 -11.16
N VAL A 68 14.06 -2.14 -12.32
CA VAL A 68 13.37 -2.28 -13.60
C VAL A 68 13.28 -3.74 -14.06
N LEU A 69 14.35 -4.52 -13.85
CA LEU A 69 14.34 -5.94 -14.16
C LEU A 69 13.38 -6.70 -13.23
N ASN A 70 13.24 -6.25 -11.98
CA ASN A 70 12.25 -6.80 -11.06
C ASN A 70 10.82 -6.65 -11.58
N HIS A 71 10.47 -5.51 -12.18
CA HIS A 71 9.14 -5.34 -12.76
C HIS A 71 8.86 -6.34 -13.91
N LEU A 72 9.86 -6.60 -14.76
CA LEU A 72 9.72 -7.60 -15.83
C LEU A 72 9.60 -9.02 -15.26
N VAL A 73 10.51 -9.38 -14.37
CA VAL A 73 10.54 -10.71 -13.74
C VAL A 73 9.23 -10.95 -12.99
N ALA A 74 8.73 -9.95 -12.25
CA ALA A 74 7.41 -9.99 -11.63
C ALA A 74 6.33 -10.34 -12.65
N PHE A 75 6.24 -9.57 -13.74
CA PHE A 75 5.23 -9.79 -14.77
C PHE A 75 5.34 -11.18 -15.42
N LEU A 76 6.55 -11.69 -15.63
CA LEU A 76 6.76 -13.02 -16.23
C LEU A 76 6.41 -14.16 -15.28
N LYS A 77 6.63 -13.99 -13.96
CA LYS A 77 6.28 -14.94 -12.91
C LYS A 77 4.79 -14.96 -12.57
N ILE A 78 4.02 -13.95 -13.00
CA ILE A 78 2.57 -13.95 -12.80
C ILE A 78 1.97 -15.16 -13.52
N GLU A 79 1.09 -15.88 -12.81
CA GLU A 79 0.47 -17.11 -13.26
C GLU A 79 -0.14 -16.90 -14.66
N PRO A 80 0.14 -17.78 -15.64
CA PRO A 80 -0.39 -17.65 -16.99
C PRO A 80 -1.91 -17.50 -17.01
N GLY A 81 -2.63 -18.20 -16.12
CA GLY A 81 -4.09 -18.13 -16.00
C GLY A 81 -4.61 -16.76 -15.56
N ILE A 82 -3.84 -16.01 -14.77
CA ILE A 82 -4.16 -14.63 -14.42
C ILE A 82 -3.75 -13.68 -15.56
N ARG A 83 -2.56 -13.91 -16.13
CA ARG A 83 -1.94 -13.02 -17.14
C ARG A 83 -2.66 -13.01 -18.49
N SER A 84 -3.26 -14.13 -18.89
CA SER A 84 -3.96 -14.27 -20.18
C SER A 84 -5.46 -13.97 -20.10
N ARG A 85 -6.03 -13.88 -18.90
CA ARG A 85 -7.45 -13.66 -18.68
C ARG A 85 -7.87 -12.22 -19.01
N CYS A 86 -9.07 -12.09 -19.56
CA CYS A 86 -9.75 -10.81 -19.72
C CYS A 86 -10.57 -10.50 -18.46
N TYR A 87 -10.37 -9.32 -17.92
CA TYR A 87 -11.13 -8.81 -16.77
C TYR A 87 -12.02 -7.67 -17.23
N SER A 88 -13.19 -7.53 -16.61
CA SER A 88 -14.05 -6.34 -16.81
C SER A 88 -13.63 -5.19 -15.89
N GLN A 89 -12.89 -5.49 -14.82
CA GLN A 89 -12.43 -4.49 -13.86
C GLN A 89 -11.01 -4.83 -13.37
N VAL A 90 -10.20 -3.80 -13.14
CA VAL A 90 -8.87 -3.92 -12.53
C VAL A 90 -8.76 -2.94 -11.37
N LEU A 91 -8.51 -3.46 -10.17
CA LEU A 91 -8.24 -2.69 -8.94
C LEU A 91 -6.72 -2.62 -8.73
N VAL A 92 -6.14 -1.42 -8.63
CA VAL A 92 -4.68 -1.24 -8.55
C VAL A 92 -4.23 -0.16 -7.55
N SER A 93 -3.35 -0.52 -6.60
CA SER A 93 -2.76 0.44 -5.64
C SER A 93 -1.60 1.25 -6.21
N SER A 94 -0.64 0.59 -6.87
CA SER A 94 0.65 1.19 -7.24
C SER A 94 0.73 1.47 -8.73
N ILE A 95 0.27 2.67 -9.15
CA ILE A 95 0.30 3.08 -10.56
C ILE A 95 1.72 3.25 -11.12
N ASP A 96 2.75 3.41 -10.28
CA ASP A 96 4.13 3.48 -10.75
C ASP A 96 4.69 2.11 -11.18
N HIS A 97 4.16 1.02 -10.63
CA HIS A 97 4.69 -0.32 -10.87
C HIS A 97 4.43 -0.78 -12.32
N LEU A 98 5.49 -0.89 -13.12
CA LEU A 98 5.41 -1.19 -14.55
C LEU A 98 4.65 -2.48 -14.85
N GLY A 99 4.86 -3.54 -14.05
CA GLY A 99 4.16 -4.82 -14.23
C GLY A 99 2.64 -4.72 -13.99
N PHE A 100 2.22 -3.89 -13.03
CA PHE A 100 0.79 -3.68 -12.73
C PHE A 100 0.14 -2.80 -13.79
N ARG A 101 0.80 -1.69 -14.18
CA ARG A 101 0.36 -0.88 -15.32
C ARG A 101 0.24 -1.72 -16.59
N ARG A 102 1.20 -2.62 -16.86
CA ARG A 102 1.14 -3.50 -18.04
C ARG A 102 -0.08 -4.43 -17.99
N LEU A 103 -0.33 -5.07 -16.85
CA LEU A 103 -1.49 -5.95 -16.68
C LEU A 103 -2.80 -5.18 -16.89
N ALA A 104 -2.94 -4.04 -16.23
CA ALA A 104 -4.14 -3.20 -16.33
C ALA A 104 -4.33 -2.62 -17.74
N TRP A 105 -3.25 -2.14 -18.38
CA TRP A 105 -3.32 -1.54 -19.71
C TRP A 105 -3.75 -2.52 -20.80
N ARG A 106 -3.36 -3.79 -20.68
CA ARG A 106 -3.76 -4.85 -21.61
C ARG A 106 -5.25 -5.14 -21.60
N GLN A 107 -5.95 -4.80 -20.51
CA GLN A 107 -7.40 -4.94 -20.39
C GLN A 107 -8.08 -3.76 -21.08
N ARG A 108 -8.29 -3.85 -22.40
CA ARG A 108 -8.75 -2.71 -23.22
C ARG A 108 -10.08 -2.14 -22.76
N ASP A 109 -11.04 -3.02 -22.52
CA ASP A 109 -12.44 -2.67 -22.19
C ASP A 109 -12.73 -2.71 -20.68
N ALA A 110 -11.70 -2.92 -19.85
CA ALA A 110 -11.88 -2.96 -18.40
C ALA A 110 -11.94 -1.57 -17.78
N GLU A 111 -12.77 -1.45 -16.75
CA GLU A 111 -12.71 -0.33 -15.83
C GLU A 111 -11.44 -0.43 -14.98
N ILE A 112 -10.61 0.61 -15.01
CA ILE A 112 -9.45 0.72 -14.13
C ILE A 112 -9.84 1.56 -12.93
N VAL A 113 -9.81 0.96 -11.75
CA VAL A 113 -10.04 1.61 -10.47
C VAL A 113 -8.73 1.58 -9.69
N SER A 114 -8.28 2.75 -9.24
CA SER A 114 -7.10 2.83 -8.38
C SER A 114 -7.46 3.19 -6.95
N PHE A 115 -6.49 3.07 -6.06
CA PHE A 115 -6.65 3.44 -4.66
C PHE A 115 -5.31 3.83 -4.05
N ASP A 116 -5.33 4.49 -2.90
CA ASP A 116 -4.12 4.97 -2.24
C ASP A 116 -3.07 3.88 -2.01
N ASP A 117 -1.81 4.20 -2.29
CA ASP A 117 -0.64 3.39 -1.93
C ASP A 117 0.07 3.90 -0.68
N GLY A 118 -0.44 4.98 -0.09
CA GLY A 118 0.07 5.71 1.06
C GLY A 118 -0.25 7.19 0.90
N THR A 119 0.62 8.06 1.43
CA THR A 119 0.45 9.52 1.35
C THR A 119 0.87 10.11 -0.01
N GLY A 120 1.35 9.30 -0.96
CA GLY A 120 1.90 9.76 -2.24
C GLY A 120 0.92 10.61 -3.04
N HIS A 121 -0.38 10.32 -2.99
CA HIS A 121 -1.39 11.07 -3.76
C HIS A 121 -1.87 12.37 -3.12
N ILE A 122 -1.53 12.63 -1.86
CA ILE A 122 -1.84 13.91 -1.19
C ILE A 122 -0.60 14.79 -1.00
N ASN A 123 0.59 14.26 -1.29
CA ASN A 123 1.82 15.03 -1.26
C ASN A 123 1.92 15.88 -2.54
N GLN A 124 1.87 17.20 -2.41
CA GLN A 124 1.96 18.10 -3.56
C GLN A 124 3.33 18.05 -4.26
N GLU A 125 4.39 17.76 -3.52
CA GLU A 125 5.73 17.55 -4.10
C GLU A 125 5.76 16.28 -4.94
N ALA A 126 4.83 15.34 -4.73
CA ALA A 126 4.67 14.17 -5.57
C ALA A 126 4.05 14.49 -6.95
N ARG A 127 3.64 15.74 -7.22
CA ARG A 127 3.23 16.19 -8.58
C ARG A 127 4.30 15.89 -9.63
N TYR A 128 5.59 15.97 -9.27
CA TYR A 128 6.70 15.59 -10.15
C TYR A 128 6.69 14.11 -10.52
N PHE A 129 6.10 13.24 -9.69
CA PHE A 129 5.91 11.82 -10.01
C PHE A 129 4.75 11.60 -11.00
N LEU A 130 3.88 12.56 -11.25
CA LEU A 130 2.92 12.47 -12.36
C LEU A 130 3.40 13.12 -13.65
N ALA A 131 4.64 13.66 -13.66
CA ALA A 131 5.26 14.09 -14.91
C ALA A 131 5.57 12.88 -15.80
N ASP A 132 5.61 13.13 -17.12
CA ASP A 132 6.10 12.13 -18.06
C ASP A 132 7.49 11.68 -17.65
N ALA A 133 7.72 10.38 -17.78
CA ALA A 133 9.03 9.83 -17.48
C ALA A 133 10.03 10.39 -18.51
N GLU A 134 11.17 10.90 -18.04
CA GLU A 134 12.26 11.35 -18.91
C GLU A 134 13.41 10.32 -18.92
N GLY A 135 14.23 10.38 -19.97
CA GLY A 135 15.42 9.55 -20.13
C GLY A 135 15.14 8.04 -20.00
N ARG A 136 15.73 7.41 -18.97
CA ARG A 136 15.63 5.96 -18.75
C ARG A 136 14.19 5.49 -18.47
N GLY A 137 13.39 6.31 -17.79
CA GLY A 137 12.00 5.94 -17.47
C GLY A 137 11.15 5.77 -18.71
N ARG A 138 11.28 6.69 -19.68
CA ARG A 138 10.61 6.58 -20.99
C ARG A 138 11.05 5.35 -21.76
N LEU A 139 12.35 5.07 -21.76
CA LEU A 139 12.91 3.88 -22.40
C LEU A 139 12.29 2.60 -21.82
N TYR A 140 12.08 2.53 -20.51
CA TYR A 140 11.45 1.38 -19.87
C TYR A 140 9.98 1.26 -20.25
N GLU A 141 9.22 2.34 -20.26
CA GLU A 141 7.82 2.33 -20.71
C GLU A 141 7.69 1.77 -22.13
N VAL A 142 8.54 2.23 -23.06
CA VAL A 142 8.60 1.74 -24.44
C VAL A 142 9.00 0.27 -24.49
N ALA A 143 10.10 -0.12 -23.85
CA ALA A 143 10.60 -1.50 -23.87
C ALA A 143 9.56 -2.50 -23.31
N PHE A 144 8.85 -2.10 -22.26
CA PHE A 144 7.83 -2.95 -21.62
C PHE A 144 6.43 -2.83 -22.21
N HIS A 145 6.24 -1.98 -23.23
CA HIS A 145 4.95 -1.71 -23.85
C HIS A 145 3.91 -1.27 -22.81
N VAL A 146 4.31 -0.36 -21.92
CA VAL A 146 3.51 0.20 -20.83
C VAL A 146 3.18 1.65 -21.16
N PRO A 147 1.95 2.13 -20.89
CA PRO A 147 1.60 3.52 -21.09
C PRO A 147 2.41 4.44 -20.17
N SER A 148 2.51 5.70 -20.56
CA SER A 148 2.95 6.76 -19.65
C SER A 148 2.05 6.78 -18.41
N ARG A 149 2.57 7.28 -17.29
CA ARG A 149 1.76 7.45 -16.07
C ARG A 149 0.56 8.37 -16.31
N ILE A 150 0.76 9.45 -17.06
CA ILE A 150 -0.29 10.38 -17.43
C ILE A 150 -1.39 9.68 -18.22
N ASP A 151 -1.04 8.90 -19.25
CA ASP A 151 -2.03 8.19 -20.06
C ASP A 151 -2.72 7.07 -19.29
N PHE A 152 -1.99 6.43 -18.37
CA PHE A 152 -2.58 5.45 -17.45
C PHE A 152 -3.62 6.11 -16.54
N VAL A 153 -3.29 7.25 -15.92
CA VAL A 153 -4.21 8.01 -15.05
C VAL A 153 -5.46 8.48 -15.82
N LYS A 154 -5.33 8.87 -17.09
CA LYS A 154 -6.50 9.23 -17.92
C LYS A 154 -7.48 8.07 -18.12
N LYS A 155 -7.02 6.81 -18.05
CA LYS A 155 -7.87 5.62 -18.17
C LYS A 155 -8.53 5.21 -16.83
N ILE A 156 -8.09 5.78 -15.72
CA ILE A 156 -8.67 5.50 -14.40
C ILE A 156 -10.06 6.14 -14.33
N VAL A 157 -11.08 5.31 -14.11
CA VAL A 157 -12.47 5.78 -14.02
C VAL A 157 -12.83 6.22 -12.60
N ARG A 158 -12.16 5.64 -11.59
CA ARG A 158 -12.38 5.89 -10.16
C ARG A 158 -11.08 5.73 -9.37
N HIS A 159 -10.89 6.58 -8.38
CA HIS A 159 -9.81 6.49 -7.41
C HIS A 159 -10.35 6.56 -5.99
N TYR A 160 -10.05 5.56 -5.15
CA TYR A 160 -10.43 5.55 -3.74
C TYR A 160 -9.31 6.08 -2.85
N SER A 161 -9.62 7.10 -2.06
CA SER A 161 -8.71 7.67 -1.08
C SER A 161 -9.25 7.57 0.35
N ILE A 162 -8.34 7.46 1.30
CA ILE A 162 -8.62 7.51 2.74
C ILE A 162 -8.47 8.93 3.33
N TYR A 163 -8.14 9.93 2.51
CA TYR A 163 -7.79 11.28 2.95
C TYR A 163 -8.84 12.33 2.53
N PRO A 164 -10.02 12.36 3.17
CA PRO A 164 -11.00 13.41 2.89
C PRO A 164 -10.46 14.79 3.29
N GLY A 165 -10.67 15.78 2.42
CA GLY A 165 -10.31 17.18 2.69
C GLY A 165 -8.87 17.58 2.36
N TYR A 166 -8.04 16.65 1.87
CA TYR A 166 -6.70 16.95 1.37
C TYR A 166 -6.71 17.25 -0.14
N GLU A 167 -5.82 18.13 -0.59
CA GLU A 167 -5.59 18.30 -2.03
C GLU A 167 -4.98 17.02 -2.59
N HIS A 168 -5.58 16.52 -3.66
CA HIS A 168 -5.27 15.21 -4.21
C HIS A 168 -4.72 15.33 -5.64
N LEU A 169 -3.75 14.48 -5.99
CA LEU A 169 -3.15 14.44 -7.32
C LEU A 169 -4.12 13.92 -8.39
N MET A 170 -5.05 13.04 -7.99
CA MET A 170 -6.11 12.54 -8.87
C MET A 170 -7.23 13.56 -9.07
N PRO A 171 -7.81 13.69 -10.27
CA PRO A 171 -8.91 14.62 -10.53
C PRO A 171 -10.12 14.38 -9.62
N SER A 172 -10.69 15.45 -9.05
CA SER A 172 -11.83 15.35 -8.12
C SER A 172 -13.04 14.60 -8.69
N ARG A 173 -13.25 14.61 -10.01
CA ARG A 173 -14.36 13.90 -10.66
C ARG A 173 -14.32 12.37 -10.47
N ILE A 174 -13.12 11.80 -10.40
CA ILE A 174 -12.92 10.35 -10.22
C ILE A 174 -12.66 9.97 -8.76
N LEU A 175 -12.43 10.94 -7.88
CA LEU A 175 -12.10 10.72 -6.47
C LEU A 175 -13.33 10.23 -5.69
N ARG A 176 -13.15 9.20 -4.89
CA ARG A 176 -14.12 8.63 -3.95
C ARG A 176 -13.42 8.42 -2.62
N TYR A 177 -14.15 8.57 -1.52
CA TYR A 177 -13.59 8.37 -0.19
C TYR A 177 -14.07 7.05 0.41
N VAL A 178 -13.17 6.40 1.12
CA VAL A 178 -13.44 5.14 1.81
C VAL A 178 -12.78 5.17 3.19
N GLU A 179 -13.50 4.67 4.19
CA GLU A 179 -12.91 4.46 5.52
C GLU A 179 -12.05 3.20 5.50
N LEU A 180 -10.85 3.30 6.05
CA LEU A 180 -9.92 2.17 6.13
C LEU A 180 -10.40 1.12 7.15
N PHE A 181 -10.90 1.60 8.29
CA PHE A 181 -11.40 0.79 9.40
C PHE A 181 -12.88 1.05 9.62
N ASP A 182 -13.64 -0.02 9.85
CA ASP A 182 -15.03 0.09 10.26
C ASP A 182 -15.11 0.89 11.59
N THR A 183 -16.18 1.67 11.78
CA THR A 183 -16.44 2.37 13.05
C THR A 183 -16.58 1.35 14.17
N TYR A 184 -15.66 1.37 15.14
CA TYR A 184 -15.79 0.63 16.37
C TYR A 184 -16.97 1.19 17.19
N PRO A 185 -17.71 0.35 17.93
CA PRO A 185 -18.80 0.82 18.79
C PRO A 185 -18.28 1.88 19.76
N ASP A 186 -19.10 2.90 20.03
CA ASP A 186 -18.78 3.99 20.95
C ASP A 186 -18.25 3.43 22.29
N CYS A 187 -16.95 3.58 22.52
CA CYS A 187 -16.34 3.17 23.79
C CYS A 187 -16.74 4.18 24.86
N THR A 188 -17.81 3.88 25.60
CA THR A 188 -18.45 4.80 26.57
C THR A 188 -17.83 4.83 27.97
N SER A 189 -16.60 4.33 28.18
CA SER A 189 -15.93 4.44 29.49
C SER A 189 -14.41 4.47 29.38
N PHE A 190 -13.79 5.49 29.98
CA PHE A 190 -12.37 5.82 29.85
C PHE A 190 -11.60 5.54 31.14
N GLY A 191 -10.41 4.94 31.01
CA GLY A 191 -9.38 4.94 32.03
C GLY A 191 -7.99 4.88 31.40
N GLY A 192 -7.22 5.98 31.50
CA GLY A 192 -5.80 6.03 31.12
C GLY A 192 -5.49 6.64 29.74
N GLU A 193 -4.31 7.26 29.66
CA GLU A 193 -3.63 7.70 28.45
C GLU A 193 -2.62 6.61 28.05
N VAL A 194 -2.53 6.30 26.76
CA VAL A 194 -1.51 5.38 26.22
C VAL A 194 -0.78 6.11 25.11
N SER A 195 0.54 6.07 25.15
CA SER A 195 1.44 6.80 24.27
C SER A 195 2.27 5.86 23.40
N PHE A 196 2.33 6.17 22.11
CA PHE A 196 3.02 5.36 21.11
C PHE A 196 4.09 6.19 20.42
N PHE A 197 5.26 5.59 20.23
CA PHE A 197 6.28 6.13 19.33
C PHE A 197 6.30 5.30 18.04
N ILE A 198 5.99 5.93 16.91
CA ILE A 198 6.01 5.28 15.59
C ILE A 198 7.44 5.32 15.06
N GLY A 199 8.08 4.16 15.04
CA GLY A 199 9.42 3.98 14.49
C GLY A 199 9.45 4.26 12.99
N GLN A 200 10.63 4.54 12.48
CA GLN A 200 10.92 4.75 11.06
C GLN A 200 12.35 4.26 10.79
N PRO A 201 12.74 3.98 9.53
CA PRO A 201 14.12 3.62 9.20
C PRO A 201 15.04 4.85 9.24
N PHE A 202 15.19 5.46 10.42
CA PHE A 202 15.92 6.71 10.62
C PHE A 202 17.40 6.59 10.27
N THR A 203 18.01 5.41 10.44
CA THR A 203 19.41 5.14 10.08
C THR A 203 19.66 5.14 8.57
N GLU A 204 18.61 5.00 7.74
CA GLU A 204 18.71 5.15 6.29
C GLU A 204 18.63 6.62 5.86
N ALA A 205 17.88 7.43 6.62
CA ALA A 205 17.51 8.78 6.22
C ALA A 205 18.35 9.88 6.89
N TYR A 206 18.98 9.59 8.03
CA TYR A 206 19.65 10.57 8.86
C TYR A 206 20.99 10.08 9.39
N ASP A 207 21.86 11.02 9.73
CA ASP A 207 23.13 10.72 10.35
C ASP A 207 22.99 10.22 11.81
N ASN A 208 24.11 9.71 12.35
CA ASN A 208 24.17 9.22 13.72
C ASN A 208 23.91 10.30 14.79
N GLY A 209 24.10 11.58 14.47
CA GLY A 209 23.85 12.69 15.37
C GLY A 209 22.35 12.90 15.59
N TYR A 210 21.58 12.88 14.50
CA TYR A 210 20.12 12.95 14.55
C TYR A 210 19.53 11.78 15.35
N GLY A 211 20.00 10.56 15.11
CA GLY A 211 19.53 9.37 15.85
C GLY A 211 19.73 9.50 17.35
N LYS A 212 20.86 10.06 17.80
CA LYS A 212 21.12 10.33 19.23
C LYS A 212 20.20 11.41 19.79
N ALA A 213 20.02 12.51 19.08
CA ALA A 213 19.14 13.60 19.50
C ALA A 213 17.68 13.11 19.63
N LEU A 214 17.21 12.33 18.66
CA LEU A 214 15.89 11.72 18.69
C LEU A 214 15.75 10.71 19.84
N ALA A 215 16.76 9.87 20.08
CA ALA A 215 16.76 8.96 21.24
C ALA A 215 16.62 9.72 22.56
N SER A 216 17.38 10.80 22.75
CA SER A 216 17.29 11.66 23.93
C SER A 216 15.93 12.33 24.07
N PHE A 217 15.36 12.84 22.97
CA PHE A 217 14.01 13.41 22.96
C PHE A 217 12.96 12.37 23.38
N VAL A 218 13.01 11.18 22.81
CA VAL A 218 12.05 10.10 23.11
C VAL A 218 12.19 9.62 24.55
N GLN A 219 13.41 9.54 25.11
CA GLN A 219 13.63 9.18 26.51
C GLN A 219 13.01 10.18 27.51
N GLN A 220 12.90 11.44 27.13
CA GLN A 220 12.26 12.48 27.96
C GLN A 220 10.73 12.40 27.92
N LYS A 221 10.17 11.63 26.99
CA LYS A 221 8.72 11.41 26.88
C LYS A 221 8.36 10.12 27.60
N LYS A 222 7.21 10.13 28.29
CA LYS A 222 6.60 8.90 28.80
C LYS A 222 5.95 8.21 27.61
N ILE A 223 6.67 7.27 26.99
CA ILE A 223 6.19 6.45 25.88
C ILE A 223 5.95 5.03 26.39
N ASP A 224 4.72 4.53 26.22
CA ASP A 224 4.34 3.18 26.66
C ASP A 224 4.78 2.11 25.65
N TYR A 225 4.64 2.42 24.35
CA TYR A 225 4.90 1.47 23.27
C TYR A 225 5.73 2.04 22.12
N TYR A 226 6.64 1.22 21.61
CA TYR A 226 7.38 1.46 20.37
C TYR A 226 6.78 0.65 19.24
N VAL A 227 6.31 1.31 18.18
CA VAL A 227 5.73 0.68 17.01
C VAL A 227 6.79 0.58 15.93
N GLN A 228 7.48 -0.56 15.85
CA GLN A 228 8.59 -0.75 14.92
C GLN A 228 8.11 -0.74 13.47
N HIS A 229 8.77 0.04 12.63
CA HIS A 229 8.51 0.06 11.20
C HIS A 229 9.06 -1.22 10.53
N PRO A 230 8.37 -1.83 9.53
CA PRO A 230 8.83 -3.08 8.91
C PRO A 230 10.25 -3.03 8.32
N ARG A 231 10.66 -1.85 7.82
CA ARG A 231 12.01 -1.59 7.29
C ARG A 231 13.04 -1.16 8.35
N GLU A 232 12.65 -0.99 9.60
CA GLU A 232 13.55 -0.53 10.65
C GLU A 232 14.39 -1.68 11.20
N THR A 233 15.69 -1.64 10.95
CA THR A 233 16.64 -2.67 11.40
C THR A 233 17.24 -2.37 12.76
N THR A 234 17.24 -1.10 13.19
CA THR A 234 17.83 -0.65 14.44
C THR A 234 16.88 0.30 15.16
N LEU A 235 16.45 -0.08 16.36
CA LEU A 235 15.60 0.75 17.22
C LEU A 235 16.40 1.92 17.79
N ILE A 236 15.78 3.10 17.79
CA ILE A 236 16.36 4.31 18.38
C ILE A 236 16.39 4.25 19.91
N ASN A 237 15.40 3.61 20.53
CA ASN A 237 15.33 3.45 21.97
C ASN A 237 14.84 2.04 22.34
N ARG A 238 15.76 1.23 22.86
CA ARG A 238 15.50 -0.17 23.26
C ARG A 238 14.83 -0.31 24.64
N ASN A 239 14.71 0.77 25.40
CA ASN A 239 14.12 0.75 26.73
C ASN A 239 12.58 0.85 26.70
N ILE A 240 12.01 1.16 25.54
CA ILE A 240 10.56 1.22 25.34
C ILE A 240 10.07 -0.17 24.94
N LYS A 241 8.96 -0.61 25.53
CA LYS A 241 8.33 -1.89 25.19
C LYS A 241 7.89 -1.87 23.73
N LEU A 242 8.30 -2.86 22.94
CA LEU A 242 7.80 -3.03 21.58
C LEU A 242 6.30 -3.37 21.60
N LEU A 243 5.54 -2.73 20.72
CA LEU A 243 4.15 -3.10 20.48
C LEU A 243 4.09 -4.43 19.72
N ASP A 244 3.38 -5.40 20.29
CA ASP A 244 3.07 -6.62 19.57
C ASP A 244 1.97 -6.35 18.54
N LYS A 245 2.37 -6.43 17.27
CA LYS A 245 1.48 -6.20 16.13
C LYS A 245 0.58 -7.40 15.83
N LEU A 246 0.89 -8.61 16.31
CA LEU A 246 0.18 -9.85 15.94
C LEU A 246 -0.06 -9.94 14.42
N GLU A 247 0.98 -9.70 13.62
CA GLU A 247 0.95 -9.75 12.14
C GLU A 247 0.04 -8.70 11.47
N CYS A 248 -0.49 -7.72 12.22
CA CYS A 248 -1.28 -6.62 11.67
C CYS A 248 -0.41 -5.40 11.30
N ILE A 249 -0.98 -4.49 10.50
CA ILE A 249 -0.42 -3.14 10.31
C ILE A 249 -0.38 -2.35 11.63
N ALA A 250 0.45 -1.31 11.65
CA ALA A 250 0.66 -0.47 12.83
C ALA A 250 -0.65 0.13 13.35
N GLU A 251 -1.50 0.59 12.44
CA GLU A 251 -2.77 1.25 12.73
C GLU A 251 -3.73 0.32 13.49
N GLU A 252 -3.91 -0.92 13.01
CA GLU A 252 -4.76 -1.92 13.68
C GLU A 252 -4.17 -2.32 15.04
N ALA A 253 -2.84 -2.46 15.13
CA ALA A 253 -2.17 -2.79 16.38
C ALA A 253 -2.32 -1.66 17.42
N ILE A 254 -2.20 -0.40 17.00
CA ILE A 254 -2.41 0.78 17.85
C ILE A 254 -3.86 0.84 18.32
N ILE A 255 -4.82 0.69 17.40
CA ILE A 255 -6.25 0.69 17.76
C ILE A 255 -6.54 -0.41 18.77
N ARG A 256 -6.05 -1.64 18.54
CA ARG A 256 -6.21 -2.76 19.48
C ARG A 256 -5.60 -2.48 20.84
N ALA A 257 -4.37 -1.97 20.88
CA ALA A 257 -3.70 -1.62 22.14
C ALA A 257 -4.38 -0.47 22.88
N ALA A 258 -5.02 0.44 22.13
CA ALA A 258 -5.86 1.49 22.66
C ALA A 258 -7.30 1.03 23.00
N GLN A 259 -7.59 -0.28 22.89
CA GLN A 259 -8.89 -0.90 23.17
C GLN A 259 -10.03 -0.46 22.22
N GLY A 260 -9.74 -0.32 20.92
CA GLY A 260 -10.74 0.03 19.90
C GLY A 260 -10.91 1.53 19.67
N LYS A 261 -10.08 2.37 20.31
CA LYS A 261 -10.09 3.82 20.09
C LYS A 261 -9.42 4.13 18.74
N LYS A 262 -10.11 4.87 17.86
CA LYS A 262 -9.46 5.55 16.74
C LYS A 262 -8.51 6.62 17.32
N PRO A 263 -7.24 6.71 16.86
CA PRO A 263 -6.35 7.81 17.23
C PRO A 263 -6.88 9.18 16.78
#